data_AF-A0A7S9NG93-F1
#
_entry.id   AF-A0A7S9NG93-F1
#
_cell.length_a   1.000
_cell.length_b   1.000
_cell.length_c   1.000
_cell.angle_alpha   90.00
_cell.angle_beta   90.00
_cell.angle_gamma   90.00
#
_symmetry.space_group_name_H-M   'P 1'
#
loop_
_entity.id
_entity.type
_entity.pdbx_description
1 polymer ?
#
loop_
_entity_poly.entity_id
_entity_poly.type
_entity_poly.pdbx_seq_one_letter_code
_entity_poly.pdbx_strand_id
1 'polypeptide(L)'
;MQNILAPNEFLDDYVLGAELAKNAGISSNAYLFWKNVISAKFENSRIVFLRKNSIPAKFQNIIKTCTPLNGLIPTGVFCSFTSLAPSHLVAKNGSKIYELFKFYEICGIKFIDLKKFYDDFNLSYSYRIYIEKCKFFSPTPFEKRIKLTETMCLGYY
;
A
#
# COMPACT_ATOMS: atom_id res chain seq x y z
N MET A 1 -18.37 -10.93 2.22
CA MET A 1 -18.27 -9.76 3.14
C MET A 1 -17.17 -8.86 2.59
N GLN A 2 -17.38 -7.54 2.50
CA GLN A 2 -16.39 -6.60 1.99
C GLN A 2 -15.89 -5.69 3.12
N ASN A 3 -14.59 -5.73 3.39
CA ASN A 3 -13.95 -4.92 4.43
C ASN A 3 -13.29 -3.67 3.82
N ILE A 4 -13.27 -2.58 4.57
CA ILE A 4 -12.47 -1.40 4.26
C ILE A 4 -11.16 -1.49 5.06
N LEU A 5 -10.04 -1.49 4.36
CA LEU A 5 -8.70 -1.56 4.95
C LEU A 5 -8.26 -0.18 5.45
N ALA A 6 -7.57 -0.15 6.58
CA ALA A 6 -6.92 1.08 7.03
C ALA A 6 -5.77 1.47 6.07
N PRO A 7 -5.46 2.75 5.86
CA PRO A 7 -4.46 3.16 4.86
C PRO A 7 -3.03 2.65 5.10
N ASN A 8 -2.70 2.30 6.35
CA ASN A 8 -1.42 1.71 6.76
C ASN A 8 -1.48 0.19 6.96
N GLU A 9 -2.61 -0.45 6.65
CA GLU A 9 -2.76 -1.90 6.79
C GLU A 9 -1.96 -2.63 5.71
N PHE A 10 -1.04 -3.50 6.14
CA PHE A 10 -0.26 -4.31 5.22
C PHE A 10 -1.10 -5.45 4.63
N LEU A 11 -0.75 -5.85 3.41
CA LEU A 11 -1.50 -6.82 2.63
C LEU A 11 -0.99 -8.27 2.80
N ASP A 12 -0.31 -8.57 3.90
CA ASP A 12 0.38 -9.85 4.16
C ASP A 12 -0.56 -11.06 4.04
N ASP A 13 -1.79 -10.95 4.54
CA ASP A 13 -2.81 -12.00 4.52
C ASP A 13 -3.67 -12.00 3.25
N TYR A 14 -3.35 -11.15 2.27
CA TYR A 14 -4.17 -10.91 1.10
C TYR A 14 -3.47 -11.32 -0.20
N VAL A 15 -4.28 -11.61 -1.22
CA VAL A 15 -3.84 -11.67 -2.61
C VAL A 15 -4.55 -10.58 -3.42
N LEU A 16 -3.88 -10.12 -4.48
CA LEU A 16 -4.50 -9.21 -5.43
C LEU A 16 -5.55 -9.97 -6.25
N GLY A 17 -6.82 -9.56 -6.18
CA GLY A 17 -7.92 -10.24 -6.85
C GLY A 17 -7.76 -10.32 -8.36
N ALA A 18 -7.20 -9.26 -8.98
CA ALA A 18 -6.89 -9.24 -10.41
C ALA A 18 -5.82 -10.27 -10.81
N GLU A 19 -4.79 -10.44 -9.98
CA GLU A 19 -3.73 -11.42 -10.22
C GLU A 19 -4.25 -12.85 -10.02
N LEU A 20 -5.01 -13.10 -8.94
CA LEU A 20 -5.64 -14.40 -8.72
C LEU A 20 -6.54 -14.79 -9.88
N ALA A 21 -7.39 -13.87 -10.35
CA ALA A 21 -8.30 -14.13 -11.46
C ALA A 21 -7.55 -14.44 -12.76
N LYS A 22 -6.48 -13.68 -13.05
CA LYS A 22 -5.59 -13.92 -14.19
C LYS A 22 -4.94 -15.29 -14.11
N ASN A 23 -4.33 -15.64 -12.98
CA ASN A 23 -3.63 -16.91 -12.80
C ASN A 23 -4.59 -18.11 -12.80
N ALA A 24 -5.83 -17.93 -12.36
CA ALA A 24 -6.86 -18.97 -12.35
C ALA A 24 -7.63 -19.09 -13.69
N GLY A 25 -7.43 -18.19 -14.64
CA GLY A 25 -8.19 -18.17 -15.89
C GLY A 25 -9.69 -17.92 -15.70
N ILE A 26 -10.06 -17.10 -14.71
CA ILE A 26 -11.47 -16.80 -14.38
C ILE A 26 -11.79 -15.31 -14.50
N SER A 27 -13.07 -14.98 -14.51
CA SER A 27 -13.52 -13.57 -14.43
C SER A 27 -13.00 -12.89 -13.17
N SER A 28 -12.62 -11.61 -13.29
CA SER A 28 -12.22 -10.76 -12.16
C SER A 28 -13.30 -10.63 -11.09
N ASN A 29 -14.57 -10.84 -11.46
CA ASN A 29 -15.72 -10.78 -10.58
C ASN A 29 -16.15 -12.16 -10.04
N ALA A 30 -15.43 -13.25 -10.38
CA ALA A 30 -15.80 -14.60 -9.95
C ALA A 30 -15.88 -14.74 -8.43
N TYR A 31 -15.05 -14.00 -7.68
CA TYR A 31 -15.05 -14.01 -6.22
C TYR A 31 -16.40 -13.59 -5.62
N LEU A 32 -17.19 -12.76 -6.31
CA LEU A 32 -18.50 -12.32 -5.80
C LEU A 32 -19.48 -13.48 -5.59
N PHE A 33 -19.25 -14.61 -6.25
CA PHE A 33 -20.07 -15.81 -6.16
C PHE A 33 -19.50 -16.87 -5.21
N TRP A 34 -18.36 -16.62 -4.57
CA TRP A 34 -17.75 -17.57 -3.65
C TRP A 34 -18.38 -17.47 -2.26
N LYS A 35 -18.82 -18.62 -1.72
CA LYS A 35 -19.34 -18.70 -0.36
C LYS A 35 -18.24 -18.35 0.65
N ASN A 36 -18.56 -17.48 1.60
CA ASN A 36 -17.69 -17.07 2.72
C ASN A 36 -16.39 -16.35 2.35
N VAL A 37 -16.21 -15.92 1.10
CA VAL A 37 -15.02 -15.13 0.75
C VAL A 37 -15.05 -13.77 1.44
N ILE A 38 -13.90 -13.35 1.94
CA ILE A 38 -13.65 -12.03 2.49
C ILE A 38 -12.89 -11.24 1.43
N SER A 39 -13.56 -10.27 0.84
CA SER A 39 -12.92 -9.27 -0.01
C SER A 39 -12.62 -8.01 0.80
N ALA A 40 -11.60 -7.28 0.40
CA ALA A 40 -11.24 -6.02 1.02
C ALA A 40 -10.80 -5.01 -0.04
N LYS A 41 -10.95 -3.73 0.29
CA LYS A 41 -10.47 -2.60 -0.51
C LYS A 41 -10.02 -1.50 0.43
N PHE A 42 -9.11 -0.65 -0.02
CA PHE A 42 -8.88 0.62 0.66
C PHE A 42 -10.03 1.59 0.35
N GLU A 43 -10.21 2.57 1.21
CA GLU A 43 -11.17 3.65 0.99
C GLU A 43 -10.93 4.34 -0.37
N ASN A 44 -12.00 4.63 -1.10
CA ASN A 44 -11.97 5.23 -2.44
C ASN A 44 -11.14 4.47 -3.50
N SER A 45 -10.80 3.20 -3.26
CA SER A 45 -10.11 2.33 -4.23
C SER A 45 -11.06 1.31 -4.86
N ARG A 46 -10.83 0.98 -6.13
CA ARG A 46 -11.50 -0.13 -6.84
C ARG A 46 -10.68 -1.42 -6.82
N ILE A 47 -9.46 -1.37 -6.27
CA ILE A 47 -8.57 -2.53 -6.21
C ILE A 47 -9.10 -3.49 -5.15
N VAL A 48 -9.35 -4.72 -5.56
CA VAL A 48 -9.89 -5.76 -4.69
C VAL A 48 -8.77 -6.67 -4.22
N PHE A 49 -8.72 -6.87 -2.91
CA PHE A 49 -7.89 -7.85 -2.23
C PHE A 49 -8.76 -8.95 -1.67
N LEU A 50 -8.26 -10.19 -1.67
CA LEU A 50 -8.98 -11.35 -1.16
C LEU A 50 -8.17 -11.97 -0.03
N ARG A 51 -8.80 -12.20 1.14
CA ARG A 51 -8.11 -12.80 2.28
C ARG A 51 -7.81 -14.26 1.98
N LYS A 52 -6.53 -14.65 2.03
CA LYS A 52 -6.02 -15.97 1.60
C LYS A 52 -6.80 -17.15 2.18
N ASN A 53 -7.10 -17.09 3.47
CA ASN A 53 -7.80 -18.15 4.20
C ASN A 53 -9.30 -18.30 3.85
N SER A 54 -9.90 -17.29 3.21
CA SER A 54 -11.32 -17.28 2.84
C SER A 54 -11.58 -17.76 1.41
N ILE A 55 -10.52 -17.94 0.63
CA ILE A 55 -10.60 -18.34 -0.78
C ILE A 55 -10.86 -19.86 -0.88
N PRO A 56 -11.77 -20.33 -1.76
CA PRO A 56 -12.08 -21.75 -1.90
C PRO A 56 -10.85 -22.63 -2.11
N ALA A 57 -10.86 -23.83 -1.49
CA ALA A 57 -9.75 -24.77 -1.49
C ALA A 57 -9.18 -25.07 -2.90
N LYS A 58 -10.05 -25.11 -3.92
CA LYS A 58 -9.66 -25.34 -5.32
C LYS A 58 -8.67 -24.31 -5.88
N PHE A 59 -8.57 -23.12 -5.29
CA PHE A 59 -7.64 -22.07 -5.73
C PHE A 59 -6.38 -21.96 -4.86
N GLN A 60 -6.20 -22.79 -3.83
CA GLN A 60 -5.08 -22.66 -2.90
C GLN A 60 -3.71 -22.85 -3.56
N ASN A 61 -3.62 -23.70 -4.59
CA ASN A 61 -2.39 -23.83 -5.39
C ASN A 61 -2.11 -22.59 -6.24
N ILE A 62 -3.15 -21.88 -6.68
CA ILE A 62 -3.02 -20.66 -7.49
C ILE A 62 -2.63 -19.47 -6.60
N ILE A 63 -3.11 -19.41 -5.36
CA ILE A 63 -2.65 -18.41 -4.38
C ILE A 63 -1.13 -18.43 -4.21
N LYS A 64 -0.52 -19.62 -4.24
CA LYS A 64 0.94 -19.77 -4.12
C LYS A 64 1.72 -19.22 -5.33
N THR A 65 1.06 -19.02 -6.47
CA THR A 65 1.66 -18.42 -7.66
C THR A 65 1.41 -16.91 -7.75
N CYS A 66 0.57 -16.36 -6.89
CA CYS A 66 0.38 -14.92 -6.77
C CYS A 66 1.57 -14.26 -6.07
N THR A 67 1.83 -13.00 -6.42
CA THR A 67 2.90 -12.21 -5.83
C THR A 67 2.59 -11.93 -4.35
N PRO A 68 3.51 -12.23 -3.41
CA PRO A 68 3.34 -11.87 -2.01
C PRO A 68 3.24 -10.34 -1.84
N LEU A 69 2.25 -9.88 -1.08
CA LEU A 69 2.01 -8.44 -0.84
C LEU A 69 2.50 -7.98 0.53
N ASN A 70 3.45 -8.71 1.13
CA ASN A 70 3.89 -8.48 2.49
C ASN A 70 4.48 -7.06 2.63
N GLY A 71 3.91 -6.26 3.53
CA GLY A 71 4.31 -4.87 3.76
C GLY A 71 3.92 -3.88 2.66
N LEU A 72 3.23 -4.32 1.61
CA LEU A 72 2.89 -3.48 0.46
C LEU A 72 1.54 -2.80 0.64
N ILE A 73 1.43 -1.58 0.09
CA ILE A 73 0.15 -0.89 -0.15
C ILE A 73 0.15 -0.24 -1.55
N PRO A 74 -1.02 0.02 -2.17
CA PRO A 74 -1.09 0.76 -3.43
C PRO A 74 -0.54 2.18 -3.29
N THR A 75 0.17 2.69 -4.30
CA THR A 75 0.76 4.04 -4.25
C THR A 75 -0.28 5.15 -4.09
N GLY A 76 -1.47 5.00 -4.68
CA GLY A 76 -2.56 5.96 -4.48
C GLY A 76 -3.01 6.05 -3.03
N VAL A 77 -3.05 4.92 -2.32
CA VAL A 77 -3.37 4.87 -0.88
C VAL A 77 -2.27 5.51 -0.06
N PHE A 78 -1.01 5.22 -0.39
CA PHE A 78 0.15 5.85 0.26
C PHE A 78 0.12 7.38 0.14
N CYS A 79 -0.18 7.92 -1.04
CA CYS A 79 -0.33 9.36 -1.25
C CYS A 79 -1.44 9.96 -0.39
N SER A 80 -2.62 9.32 -0.35
CA SER A 80 -3.73 9.77 0.49
C SER A 80 -3.39 9.69 1.98
N PHE A 81 -2.67 8.66 2.41
CA PHE A 81 -2.25 8.46 3.79
C PHE A 81 -1.23 9.52 4.25
N THR A 82 -0.27 9.84 3.39
CA THR A 82 0.90 10.67 3.72
C THR A 82 0.80 12.13 3.29
N SER A 83 -0.32 12.54 2.68
CA SER A 83 -0.50 13.82 1.97
C SER A 83 0.49 14.09 0.82
N LEU A 84 1.34 13.11 0.47
CA LEU A 84 2.33 13.28 -0.58
C LEU A 84 1.68 13.32 -1.96
N ALA A 85 1.99 14.35 -2.74
CA ALA A 85 1.47 14.47 -4.11
C ALA A 85 1.97 13.30 -4.99
N PRO A 86 1.08 12.64 -5.80
CA PRO A 86 1.46 11.51 -6.64
C PRO A 86 2.60 11.78 -7.63
N SER A 87 2.82 13.05 -8.01
CA SER A 87 3.92 13.47 -8.86
C SER A 87 5.30 13.11 -8.29
N HIS A 88 5.43 13.00 -6.96
CA HIS A 88 6.66 12.54 -6.31
C HIS A 88 6.94 11.05 -6.52
N LEU A 89 5.93 10.25 -6.89
CA LEU A 89 6.05 8.82 -7.14
C LEU A 89 6.23 8.48 -8.63
N VAL A 90 6.62 9.46 -9.44
CA VAL A 90 6.89 9.30 -10.87
C VAL A 90 8.37 9.59 -11.14
N ALA A 91 9.13 8.57 -11.54
CA ALA A 91 10.58 8.67 -11.74
C ALA A 91 11.00 9.83 -12.66
N LYS A 92 10.30 10.02 -13.77
CA LYS A 92 10.60 11.07 -14.76
C LYS A 92 10.52 12.50 -14.20
N ASN A 93 9.86 12.70 -13.07
CA ASN A 93 9.75 14.02 -12.44
C ASN A 93 11.00 14.36 -11.60
N GLY A 94 11.96 13.44 -11.44
CA GLY A 94 13.23 13.71 -10.79
C GLY A 94 13.11 14.10 -9.31
N SER A 95 12.07 13.61 -8.62
CA SER A 95 11.90 13.93 -7.21
C SER A 95 12.95 13.21 -6.35
N LYS A 96 13.72 13.97 -5.55
CA LYS A 96 14.75 13.40 -4.65
C LYS A 96 14.21 12.35 -3.67
N ILE A 97 12.95 12.43 -3.25
CA ILE A 97 12.35 11.43 -2.34
C ILE A 97 11.95 10.14 -3.06
N TYR A 98 11.89 10.12 -4.39
CA TYR A 98 11.50 8.92 -5.16
C TYR A 98 12.40 7.73 -4.83
N GLU A 99 13.70 7.99 -4.64
CA GLU A 99 14.74 7.00 -4.35
C GLU A 99 14.61 6.37 -2.95
N LEU A 100 13.85 7.00 -2.05
CA LEU A 100 13.57 6.46 -0.70
C LEU A 100 12.53 5.34 -0.73
N PHE A 101 11.83 5.17 -1.84
CA PHE A 101 10.69 4.27 -1.95
C PHE A 101 11.03 3.03 -2.77
N LYS A 102 10.65 1.86 -2.25
CA LYS A 102 10.69 0.61 -3.00
C LYS A 102 9.34 0.35 -3.65
N PHE A 103 9.31 0.28 -4.98
CA PHE A 103 8.09 0.08 -5.75
C PHE A 103 7.99 -1.33 -6.32
N TYR A 104 6.76 -1.79 -6.52
CA TYR A 104 6.43 -3.01 -7.25
C TYR A 104 5.29 -2.72 -8.22
N GLU A 105 5.22 -3.44 -9.32
CA GLU A 105 4.10 -3.37 -10.26
C GLU A 105 3.51 -4.76 -10.48
N ILE A 106 2.24 -4.91 -10.14
CA ILE A 106 1.53 -6.20 -10.19
C ILE A 106 0.23 -5.97 -10.93
N CYS A 107 0.05 -6.64 -12.08
CA CYS A 107 -1.14 -6.48 -12.94
C CYS A 107 -1.45 -5.02 -13.31
N GLY A 108 -0.41 -4.20 -13.56
CA GLY A 108 -0.55 -2.78 -13.92
C GLY A 108 -0.89 -1.86 -12.74
N ILE A 109 -0.86 -2.37 -11.51
CA ILE A 109 -1.07 -1.60 -10.28
C ILE A 109 0.28 -1.39 -9.62
N LYS A 110 0.61 -0.12 -9.34
CA LYS A 110 1.85 0.26 -8.65
C LYS A 110 1.64 0.19 -7.14
N PHE A 111 2.54 -0.52 -6.46
CA PHE A 111 2.62 -0.67 -5.02
C PHE A 111 3.89 -0.03 -4.48
N ILE A 112 3.88 0.27 -3.19
CA ILE A 112 5.02 0.74 -2.42
C ILE A 112 5.19 -0.14 -1.17
N ASP A 113 6.44 -0.38 -0.81
CA ASP A 113 6.83 -1.10 0.41
C ASP A 113 6.74 -0.17 1.63
N LEU A 114 5.56 -0.07 2.22
CA LEU A 114 5.34 0.79 3.38
C LEU A 114 6.06 0.23 4.62
N LYS A 115 6.09 -1.10 4.78
CA LYS A 115 6.82 -1.73 5.89
C LYS A 115 8.30 -1.37 5.83
N LYS A 116 8.94 -1.54 4.67
CA LYS A 116 10.34 -1.14 4.49
C LYS A 116 10.54 0.36 4.77
N PHE A 117 9.61 1.21 4.34
CA PHE A 117 9.68 2.64 4.62
C PHE A 117 9.68 2.93 6.13
N TYR A 118 8.81 2.28 6.92
CA TYR A 118 8.87 2.40 8.38
C TYR A 118 10.19 1.88 8.95
N ASP A 119 10.67 0.73 8.48
CA ASP A 119 11.91 0.10 8.94
C ASP A 119 13.15 0.99 8.67
N ASP A 120 13.23 1.59 7.48
CA ASP A 120 14.33 2.46 7.07
C ASP A 120 14.44 3.72 7.95
N PHE A 121 13.33 4.16 8.56
CA PHE A 121 13.27 5.30 9.49
C PHE A 121 13.14 4.90 10.96
N ASN A 122 13.24 3.60 11.28
CA ASN A 122 13.09 3.04 12.63
C ASN A 122 11.81 3.53 13.34
N LEU A 123 10.70 3.54 12.61
CA LEU A 123 9.40 3.98 13.08
C LEU A 123 8.50 2.79 13.43
N SER A 124 7.67 2.93 14.47
CA SER A 124 6.61 1.96 14.77
C SER A 124 5.56 1.96 13.65
N TYR A 125 5.08 0.77 13.26
CA TYR A 125 4.00 0.62 12.27
C TYR A 125 2.65 1.16 12.75
N SER A 126 2.52 1.43 14.05
CA SER A 126 1.34 2.06 14.64
C SER A 126 1.26 3.56 14.36
N TYR A 127 2.36 4.20 13.95
CA TYR A 127 2.36 5.64 13.72
C TYR A 127 1.57 6.02 12.48
N ARG A 128 0.95 7.19 12.53
CA ARG A 128 0.44 7.86 11.34
C ARG A 128 1.48 8.82 10.81
N ILE A 129 1.93 8.60 9.58
CA ILE A 129 2.97 9.41 8.94
C ILE A 129 2.38 10.39 7.92
N TYR A 130 3.06 11.53 7.74
CA TYR A 130 2.78 12.51 6.68
C TYR A 130 4.08 13.12 6.16
N ILE A 131 4.09 13.55 4.90
CA ILE A 131 5.28 14.04 4.21
C ILE A 131 4.99 15.41 3.62
N GLU A 132 5.68 16.42 4.13
CA GLU A 132 5.51 17.81 3.72
C GLU A 132 6.84 18.52 3.54
N LYS A 133 6.81 19.74 3.02
CA LYS A 133 8.01 20.57 3.01
C LYS A 133 8.40 20.93 4.45
N CYS A 134 9.68 20.83 4.79
CA CYS A 134 10.19 21.08 6.14
C CYS A 134 9.81 22.47 6.69
N LYS A 135 9.58 23.46 5.82
CA LYS A 135 9.15 24.81 6.22
C LYS A 135 7.73 24.88 6.80
N PHE A 136 6.90 23.85 6.61
CA PHE A 136 5.54 23.80 7.13
C PHE A 136 5.45 23.21 8.54
N PHE A 137 6.51 22.53 8.99
CA PHE A 137 6.58 22.00 10.36
C PHE A 137 6.82 23.11 11.37
N SER A 138 6.06 23.10 12.46
CA SER A 138 6.13 24.15 13.47
C SER A 138 7.50 24.18 14.18
N PRO A 139 8.13 25.37 14.30
CA PRO A 139 9.33 25.52 15.12
C PRO A 139 8.99 25.61 16.62
N THR A 140 7.77 26.00 17.00
CA THR A 140 7.35 26.19 18.40
C THR A 140 5.83 26.00 18.55
N PRO A 141 5.36 24.97 19.28
CA PRO A 141 6.15 23.87 19.84
C PRO A 141 6.86 23.11 18.71
N PHE A 142 8.07 22.62 19.00
CA PHE A 142 8.85 21.90 17.98
C PHE A 142 8.11 20.63 17.56
N GLU A 143 7.73 20.59 16.29
CA GLU A 143 7.04 19.45 15.71
C GLU A 143 8.03 18.32 15.40
N LYS A 144 7.75 17.10 15.90
CA LYS A 144 8.59 15.92 15.68
C LYS A 144 8.65 15.61 14.18
N ARG A 145 9.86 15.50 13.65
CA ARG A 145 10.08 15.25 12.23
C ARG A 145 11.41 14.56 11.96
N ILE A 146 11.46 13.82 10.86
CA ILE A 146 12.68 13.27 10.26
C ILE A 146 12.90 14.00 8.93
N LYS A 147 14.10 14.55 8.73
CA LYS A 147 14.43 15.22 7.47
C LYS A 147 14.70 14.16 6.40
N LEU A 148 13.91 14.16 5.32
CA LEU A 148 14.04 13.21 4.20
C LEU A 148 15.00 13.74 3.13
N THR A 149 14.90 15.04 2.83
CA THR A 149 15.75 15.75 1.87
C THR A 149 16.01 17.17 2.36
N GLU A 150 16.70 17.99 1.57
CA GLU A 150 16.89 19.41 1.87
C GLU A 150 15.58 20.15 2.16
N THR A 151 14.49 19.77 1.48
CA THR A 151 13.21 20.51 1.53
C THR A 151 12.03 19.70 2.05
N MET A 152 12.12 18.38 2.14
CA MET A 152 11.02 17.49 2.56
C MET A 152 11.31 16.84 3.91
N CYS A 153 10.29 16.78 4.75
CA CYS A 153 10.33 16.20 6.09
C CYS A 153 9.16 15.22 6.28
N LEU A 154 9.42 14.18 7.07
CA LEU A 154 8.47 13.16 7.50
C LEU A 154 8.02 13.48 8.92
N GLY A 155 6.74 13.74 9.10
CA GLY A 155 6.11 13.85 10.40
C GLY A 155 5.40 12.56 10.79
N TYR A 156 5.20 12.36 12.09
CA TYR A 156 4.55 11.17 12.63
C TYR A 156 3.93 11.42 14.00
N TYR A 157 2.83 10.73 14.30
CA TYR A 157 2.16 10.72 15.62
C TYR A 157 1.50 9.38 15.92
#